data_AF-A0AAW8D988-F1
#
_entry.id   AF-A0AAW8D988-F1
#
_cell.length_a   1.000
_cell.length_b   1.000
_cell.length_c   1.000
_cell.angle_alpha   90.00
_cell.angle_beta   90.00
_cell.angle_gamma   90.00
#
_symmetry.space_group_name_H-M   'P 1'
#
loop_
_entity.id
_entity.type
_entity.pdbx_description
1 polymer ?
#
loop_
_entity_poly.entity_id
_entity_poly.type
_entity_poly.pdbx_seq_one_letter_code
_entity_poly.pdbx_strand_id
1 'polypeptide(L)'
;MDFRKQTRGENALKKVPLVIAFYDNGVAPSRKEPGKVGAYFGSAYGHPDASIGKNQTNLALLTERKDVDGEKRYNHSTAFYPEQMEAIKAAAGDNTAPLLDKEGNRRGTIYGVTADLMSVKREIDGEKKAVGFMPNTKTLAASEFSVAEVDGKTINQRIFESERAAVAARDAKHAEAKQIEPVAEAAAEAEAETEVESEQPIAAEEPELV
;
A
#
# COMPACT_ATOMS: atom_id res chain seq x y z
N MET A 1 5.74 -0.36 -3.93
CA MET A 1 5.81 0.91 -3.14
C MET A 1 4.75 0.84 -2.04
N ASP A 2 4.92 1.57 -0.93
CA ASP A 2 3.94 1.61 0.18
C ASP A 2 3.55 3.06 0.46
N PHE A 3 2.31 3.44 0.13
CA PHE A 3 1.82 4.82 0.24
C PHE A 3 1.83 5.34 1.69
N ARG A 4 1.87 4.46 2.69
CA ARG A 4 2.02 4.86 4.10
C ARG A 4 3.39 5.42 4.45
N LYS A 5 4.39 5.16 3.61
CA LYS A 5 5.74 5.70 3.74
C LYS A 5 5.97 6.95 2.89
N GLN A 6 5.03 7.30 2.01
CA GLN A 6 5.14 8.39 1.04
C GLN A 6 3.96 9.37 1.13
N THR A 7 3.66 9.88 2.33
CA THR A 7 2.78 11.06 2.45
C THR A 7 3.58 12.33 2.11
N ARG A 8 3.97 12.48 0.84
CA ARG A 8 4.65 13.69 0.36
C ARG A 8 3.80 14.33 -0.73
N GLY A 9 3.16 15.44 -0.37
CA GLY A 9 2.30 16.26 -1.21
C GLY A 9 1.19 16.91 -0.41
N GLU A 10 0.93 18.19 -0.64
CA GLU A 10 -0.25 18.86 -0.10
C GLU A 10 -1.50 18.13 -0.61
N ASN A 11 -2.42 17.76 0.29
CA ASN A 11 -3.66 17.03 -0.02
C ASN A 11 -3.54 15.54 -0.39
N ALA A 12 -2.37 14.90 -0.25
CA ALA A 12 -2.19 13.46 -0.56
C ALA A 12 -3.10 12.50 0.25
N LEU A 13 -3.69 12.97 1.35
CA LEU A 13 -4.60 12.23 2.23
C LEU A 13 -6.03 12.77 2.19
N LYS A 14 -6.37 13.63 1.23
CA LYS A 14 -7.68 14.24 1.10
C LYS A 14 -8.50 13.53 0.04
N LYS A 15 -9.81 13.35 0.29
CA LYS A 15 -10.75 12.74 -0.66
C LYS A 15 -10.21 11.45 -1.30
N VAL A 16 -9.68 10.56 -0.48
CA VAL A 16 -9.13 9.29 -0.94
C VAL A 16 -10.27 8.32 -1.24
N PRO A 17 -10.33 7.70 -2.44
CA PRO A 17 -11.27 6.63 -2.73
C PRO A 17 -10.88 5.33 -2.01
N LEU A 18 -11.83 4.74 -1.30
CA LEU A 18 -11.62 3.64 -0.38
C LEU A 18 -12.58 2.49 -0.63
N VAL A 19 -12.10 1.29 -0.32
CA VAL A 19 -12.86 0.06 -0.21
C VAL A 19 -12.86 -0.35 1.26
N ILE A 20 -14.03 -0.36 1.89
CA ILE A 20 -14.16 -0.75 3.31
C ILE A 20 -14.99 -2.02 3.39
N ALA A 21 -14.39 -3.10 3.90
CA ALA A 21 -15.01 -4.40 4.07
C ALA A 21 -15.35 -4.65 5.55
N PHE A 22 -16.62 -4.88 5.84
CA PHE A 22 -17.10 -5.33 7.16
C PHE A 22 -17.44 -6.82 7.12
N TYR A 23 -17.07 -7.54 8.17
CA TYR A 23 -17.32 -8.98 8.31
C TYR A 23 -18.55 -9.24 9.17
N ASP A 24 -19.43 -10.15 8.76
CA ASP A 24 -20.67 -10.45 9.49
C ASP A 24 -20.39 -10.99 10.91
N ASN A 25 -19.33 -11.77 11.07
CA ASN A 25 -18.87 -12.30 12.37
C ASN A 25 -17.90 -11.35 13.10
N GLY A 26 -17.60 -10.19 12.53
CA GLY A 26 -16.63 -9.24 13.05
C GLY A 26 -17.24 -8.29 14.08
N VAL A 27 -17.95 -8.78 15.08
CA VAL A 27 -18.69 -7.92 16.03
C VAL A 27 -18.18 -8.12 17.45
N ALA A 28 -17.83 -7.03 18.14
CA ALA A 28 -17.47 -7.02 19.55
C ALA A 28 -18.58 -6.40 20.40
N PRO A 29 -18.97 -7.02 21.54
CA PRO A 29 -19.92 -6.41 22.46
C PRO A 29 -19.33 -5.17 23.14
N SER A 30 -20.19 -4.23 23.49
CA SER A 30 -19.82 -3.04 24.25
C SER A 30 -19.46 -3.42 25.68
N ARG A 31 -18.29 -2.96 26.14
CA ARG A 31 -17.88 -3.10 27.55
C ARG A 31 -18.62 -2.12 28.47
N LYS A 32 -19.15 -1.02 27.91
CA LYS A 32 -19.84 0.02 28.68
C LYS A 32 -21.34 -0.25 28.82
N GLU A 33 -21.94 -0.86 27.81
CA GLU A 33 -23.38 -1.09 27.72
C GLU A 33 -23.65 -2.56 27.37
N PRO A 34 -23.95 -3.41 28.37
CA PRO A 34 -24.19 -4.83 28.13
C PRO A 34 -25.36 -5.03 27.16
N GLY A 35 -25.18 -5.95 26.20
CA GLY A 35 -26.17 -6.26 25.15
C GLY A 35 -26.10 -5.38 23.91
N LYS A 36 -25.27 -4.33 23.88
CA LYS A 36 -25.04 -3.50 22.68
C LYS A 36 -23.76 -3.89 21.94
N VAL A 37 -23.70 -3.60 20.66
CA VAL A 37 -22.46 -3.70 19.87
C VAL A 37 -21.54 -2.54 20.23
N GLY A 38 -20.30 -2.87 20.59
CA GLY A 38 -19.25 -1.90 20.90
C GLY A 38 -18.36 -1.57 19.71
N ALA A 39 -18.12 -2.54 18.82
CA ALA A 39 -17.33 -2.32 17.62
C ALA A 39 -17.65 -3.35 16.52
N TYR A 40 -17.46 -2.91 15.28
CA TYR A 40 -17.42 -3.74 14.08
C TYR A 40 -15.97 -3.78 13.57
N PHE A 41 -15.44 -4.98 13.39
CA PHE A 41 -14.15 -5.18 12.75
C PHE A 41 -14.31 -5.16 11.24
N GLY A 42 -13.47 -4.36 10.59
CA GLY A 42 -13.43 -4.26 9.14
C GLY A 42 -12.03 -3.97 8.64
N SER A 43 -11.80 -4.18 7.36
CA SER A 43 -10.55 -3.82 6.68
C SER A 43 -10.82 -2.67 5.72
N ALA A 44 -9.91 -1.69 5.69
CA ALA A 44 -9.99 -0.56 4.77
C ALA A 44 -8.79 -0.56 3.83
N TYR A 45 -9.06 -0.34 2.54
CA TYR A 45 -8.09 -0.35 1.46
C TYR A 45 -8.24 0.91 0.61
N GLY A 46 -7.14 1.37 0.00
CA GLY A 46 -7.23 2.27 -1.14
C GLY A 46 -7.88 1.56 -2.32
N HIS A 47 -8.72 2.26 -3.09
CA HIS A 47 -9.34 1.68 -4.26
C HIS A 47 -8.28 1.32 -5.32
N PRO A 48 -8.28 0.09 -5.89
CA PRO A 48 -7.22 -0.37 -6.79
C PRO A 48 -7.10 0.44 -8.07
N ASP A 49 -8.21 0.96 -8.60
CA ASP A 49 -8.22 1.75 -9.84
C ASP A 49 -7.87 3.23 -9.62
N ALA A 50 -7.95 3.70 -8.37
CA ALA A 50 -7.65 5.08 -8.04
C ALA A 50 -6.15 5.35 -8.17
N SER A 51 -5.79 6.60 -8.40
CA SER A 51 -4.38 7.03 -8.48
C SER A 51 -3.57 6.61 -7.25
N ILE A 52 -4.19 6.66 -6.06
CA ILE A 52 -3.56 6.21 -4.81
C ILE A 52 -3.24 4.70 -4.81
N GLY A 53 -4.00 3.90 -5.54
CA GLY A 53 -3.84 2.45 -5.58
C GLY A 53 -2.85 1.97 -6.64
N LYS A 54 -2.56 2.79 -7.66
CA LYS A 54 -1.63 2.42 -8.75
C LYS A 54 -0.22 2.20 -8.20
N ASN A 55 0.40 1.08 -8.61
CA ASN A 55 1.78 0.68 -8.25
C ASN A 55 2.04 0.50 -6.74
N GLN A 56 0.99 0.37 -5.93
CA GLN A 56 1.14 0.06 -4.51
C GLN A 56 1.25 -1.45 -4.32
N THR A 57 2.26 -1.87 -3.56
CA THR A 57 2.47 -3.28 -3.18
C THR A 57 1.64 -3.68 -1.96
N ASN A 58 0.95 -2.72 -1.35
CA ASN A 58 0.00 -2.93 -0.26
C ASN A 58 -1.01 -1.78 -0.27
N LEU A 59 -2.30 -2.10 -0.45
CA LEU A 59 -3.40 -1.15 -0.47
C LEU A 59 -4.08 -0.97 0.88
N ALA A 60 -3.79 -1.84 1.86
CA ALA A 60 -4.38 -1.76 3.19
C ALA A 60 -3.96 -0.48 3.91
N LEU A 61 -4.95 0.28 4.39
CA LEU A 61 -4.69 1.51 5.14
C LEU A 61 -3.98 1.23 6.47
N LEU A 62 -4.26 0.08 7.09
CA LEU A 62 -3.65 -0.37 8.32
C LEU A 62 -2.95 -1.70 8.12
N THR A 63 -1.78 -1.88 8.73
CA THR A 63 -1.17 -3.20 8.86
C THR A 63 -0.49 -3.27 10.20
N GLU A 64 -1.04 -4.11 11.06
CA GLU A 64 -0.44 -4.45 12.33
C GLU A 64 0.34 -5.75 12.16
N ARG A 65 1.62 -5.70 12.49
CA ARG A 65 2.43 -6.90 12.62
C ARG A 65 2.13 -7.52 13.98
N LYS A 66 1.79 -8.80 13.98
CA LYS A 66 1.58 -9.61 15.18
C LYS A 66 2.51 -10.81 15.11
N ASP A 67 3.34 -10.97 16.13
CA ASP A 67 4.09 -12.21 16.32
C ASP A 67 3.15 -13.16 17.09
N VAL A 68 2.72 -14.23 16.43
CA VAL A 68 1.80 -15.23 16.99
C VAL A 68 2.50 -16.57 16.85
N ASP A 69 2.82 -17.20 18.00
CA ASP A 69 3.55 -18.48 18.06
C ASP A 69 4.91 -18.47 17.35
N GLY A 70 5.61 -17.32 17.36
CA GLY A 70 6.88 -17.13 16.67
C GLY A 70 6.76 -16.86 15.16
N GLU A 71 5.56 -16.96 14.59
CA GLU A 71 5.30 -16.58 13.20
C GLU A 71 4.86 -15.11 13.10
N LYS A 72 5.46 -14.40 12.14
CA LYS A 72 5.07 -13.03 11.79
C LYS A 72 3.78 -13.09 10.98
N ARG A 73 2.70 -12.61 11.57
CA ARG A 73 1.40 -12.43 10.90
C ARG A 73 1.09 -10.95 10.73
N TYR A 74 0.36 -10.63 9.67
CA TYR A 74 -0.09 -9.27 9.38
C TYR A 74 -1.60 -9.21 9.52
N ASN A 75 -2.09 -8.19 10.24
CA ASN A 75 -3.49 -7.93 10.43
C ASN A 75 -3.85 -6.56 9.84
N HIS A 76 -4.78 -6.57 8.89
CA HIS A 76 -5.27 -5.35 8.22
C HIS A 76 -6.57 -4.81 8.81
N SER A 77 -7.12 -5.51 9.80
CA SER A 77 -8.41 -5.19 10.40
C SER A 77 -8.27 -4.03 11.37
N THR A 78 -9.32 -3.24 11.45
CA THR A 78 -9.49 -2.16 12.41
C THR A 78 -10.90 -2.16 12.99
N ALA A 79 -11.06 -1.54 14.15
CA ALA A 79 -12.34 -1.46 14.84
C ALA A 79 -13.04 -0.14 14.50
N PHE A 80 -14.28 -0.23 14.03
CA PHE A 80 -15.17 0.89 13.80
C PHE A 80 -16.29 0.87 14.84
N TYR A 81 -16.57 2.03 15.44
CA TYR A 81 -17.74 2.17 16.30
C TYR A 81 -19.04 2.11 15.47
N PRO A 82 -20.19 1.77 16.07
CA PRO A 82 -21.47 1.69 15.36
C PRO A 82 -21.80 2.95 14.54
N GLU A 83 -21.60 4.14 15.11
CA GLU A 83 -21.84 5.41 14.39
C GLU A 83 -20.94 5.59 13.16
N GLN A 84 -19.71 5.05 13.20
CA GLN A 84 -18.79 5.11 12.07
C GLN A 84 -19.22 4.14 10.97
N MET A 85 -19.67 2.94 11.32
CA MET A 85 -20.18 1.94 10.38
C MET A 85 -21.44 2.47 9.67
N GLU A 86 -22.38 3.03 10.42
CA GLU A 86 -23.60 3.64 9.86
C GLU A 86 -23.27 4.83 8.94
N ALA A 87 -22.31 5.68 9.30
CA ALA A 87 -21.86 6.77 8.44
C ALA A 87 -21.23 6.27 7.13
N ILE A 88 -20.42 5.20 7.19
CA ILE A 88 -19.82 4.57 6.00
C ILE A 88 -20.91 4.00 5.09
N LYS A 89 -21.88 3.28 5.67
CA LYS A 89 -23.00 2.71 4.93
C LYS A 89 -23.84 3.79 4.25
N ALA A 90 -24.16 4.86 4.98
CA ALA A 90 -24.91 5.99 4.43
C ALA A 90 -24.17 6.70 3.30
N ALA A 91 -22.85 6.89 3.44
CA ALA A 91 -22.03 7.53 2.41
C ALA A 91 -21.86 6.67 1.16
N ALA A 92 -21.76 5.34 1.31
CA ALA A 92 -21.64 4.42 0.19
C ALA A 92 -22.92 4.35 -0.66
N GLY A 93 -24.10 4.46 -0.02
CA GLY A 93 -25.38 4.30 -0.70
C GLY A 93 -25.46 2.95 -1.39
N ASP A 94 -25.69 2.97 -2.71
CA ASP A 94 -25.78 1.77 -3.53
C ASP A 94 -24.41 1.19 -3.95
N ASN A 95 -23.31 1.92 -3.71
CA ASN A 95 -21.96 1.48 -4.05
C ASN A 95 -21.45 0.42 -3.06
N THR A 96 -22.05 -0.76 -3.15
CA THR A 96 -21.79 -1.89 -2.26
C THR A 96 -21.58 -3.18 -3.05
N ALA A 97 -20.86 -4.12 -2.44
CA ALA A 97 -20.66 -5.45 -2.99
C ALA A 97 -20.63 -6.50 -1.87
N PRO A 98 -21.02 -7.76 -2.15
CA PRO A 98 -20.88 -8.83 -1.16
C PRO A 98 -19.40 -9.13 -0.92
N LEU A 99 -19.04 -9.32 0.35
CA LEU A 99 -17.76 -9.92 0.70
C LEU A 99 -17.91 -11.43 0.65
N LEU A 100 -17.28 -12.09 -0.33
CA LEU A 100 -17.35 -13.53 -0.51
C LEU A 100 -16.07 -14.23 -0.02
N ASP A 101 -16.20 -15.43 0.54
CA ASP A 101 -15.06 -16.32 0.73
C ASP A 101 -14.68 -17.04 -0.56
N LYS A 102 -13.64 -17.89 -0.49
CA LYS A 102 -13.13 -18.66 -1.63
C LYS A 102 -14.14 -19.66 -2.19
N GLU A 103 -15.14 -20.05 -1.40
CA GLU A 103 -16.19 -20.99 -1.77
C GLU A 103 -17.43 -20.24 -2.33
N GLY A 104 -17.39 -18.92 -2.39
CA GLY A 104 -18.48 -18.07 -2.86
C GLY A 104 -19.53 -17.76 -1.79
N ASN A 105 -19.31 -18.13 -0.53
CA ASN A 105 -20.25 -17.82 0.54
C ASN A 105 -20.07 -16.38 1.00
N ARG A 106 -21.19 -15.70 1.28
CA ARG A 106 -21.15 -14.36 1.88
C ARG A 106 -20.57 -14.41 3.30
N ARG A 107 -19.61 -13.53 3.55
CA ARG A 107 -18.93 -13.31 4.84
C ARG A 107 -19.06 -11.89 5.37
N GLY A 108 -19.67 -11.00 4.58
CA GLY A 108 -19.76 -9.60 4.92
C GLY A 108 -20.26 -8.74 3.77
N THR A 109 -19.96 -7.45 3.88
CA THR A 109 -20.33 -6.43 2.90
C THR A 109 -19.19 -5.44 2.70
N ILE A 110 -18.98 -5.06 1.45
CA ILE A 110 -17.98 -4.09 1.01
C ILE A 110 -18.68 -2.80 0.62
N TYR A 111 -18.11 -1.67 1.02
CA TYR A 111 -18.62 -0.33 0.79
C TYR A 111 -17.57 0.51 0.06
N GLY A 112 -17.98 1.14 -1.04
CA GLY A 112 -17.16 2.10 -1.78
C GLY A 112 -17.42 3.52 -1.30
N VAL A 113 -16.44 4.14 -0.65
CA VAL A 113 -16.56 5.51 -0.11
C VAL A 113 -15.33 6.34 -0.43
N THR A 114 -15.46 7.65 -0.33
CA THR A 114 -14.34 8.58 -0.36
C THR A 114 -14.22 9.27 0.99
N ALA A 115 -13.00 9.40 1.53
CA ALA A 115 -12.76 10.08 2.81
C ALA A 115 -11.36 10.71 2.89
N ASP A 116 -11.20 11.70 3.76
CA ASP A 116 -9.88 12.10 4.21
C ASP A 116 -9.29 11.01 5.12
N LEU A 117 -7.97 10.85 5.10
CA LEU A 117 -7.25 9.88 5.91
C LEU A 117 -6.57 10.55 7.10
N MET A 118 -6.72 9.94 8.27
CA MET A 118 -6.04 10.33 9.51
C MET A 118 -4.97 9.31 9.86
N SER A 119 -3.76 9.77 10.18
CA SER A 119 -2.68 8.88 10.60
C SER A 119 -3.00 8.23 11.95
N VAL A 120 -2.88 6.91 12.00
CA VAL A 120 -2.92 6.14 13.23
C VAL A 120 -1.49 6.01 13.75
N LYS A 121 -1.25 6.53 14.96
CA LYS A 121 0.04 6.40 15.64
C LYS A 121 -0.13 5.49 16.86
N ARG A 122 0.82 4.57 17.04
CA ARG A 122 0.91 3.72 18.24
C ARG A 122 2.28 3.88 18.88
N GLU A 123 2.33 3.68 20.19
CA GLU A 123 3.58 3.57 20.91
C GLU A 123 4.19 2.18 20.67
N ILE A 124 5.41 2.15 20.15
CA ILE A 124 6.19 0.94 19.88
C ILE A 124 7.60 1.25 20.34
N ASP A 125 8.10 0.47 21.30
CA ASP A 125 9.42 0.67 21.93
C ASP A 125 9.60 2.07 22.55
N GLY A 126 8.54 2.61 23.16
CA GLY A 126 8.55 3.95 23.78
C GLY A 126 8.42 5.13 22.81
N GLU A 127 8.27 4.86 21.50
CA GLU A 127 8.12 5.90 20.47
C GLU A 127 6.77 5.82 19.76
N LYS A 128 6.15 6.99 19.49
CA LYS A 128 4.91 7.05 18.69
C LYS A 128 5.22 6.91 17.19
N LYS A 129 5.06 5.70 16.67
CA LYS A 129 5.26 5.38 15.25
C LYS A 129 3.93 5.34 14.50
N ALA A 130 3.92 5.84 13.26
CA ALA A 130 2.76 5.73 12.38
C ALA A 130 2.62 4.29 11.89
N VAL A 131 1.45 3.67 12.13
CA VAL A 131 1.17 2.28 11.78
C VAL A 131 0.19 2.14 10.61
N GLY A 132 -0.42 3.25 10.19
CA GLY A 132 -1.34 3.28 9.07
C GLY A 132 -2.26 4.50 9.09
N PHE A 133 -3.41 4.37 8.44
CA PHE A 133 -4.46 5.38 8.37
C PHE A 133 -5.82 4.82 8.73
N MET A 134 -6.72 5.73 9.12
CA MET A 134 -8.14 5.49 9.30
C MET A 134 -8.93 6.54 8.49
N PRO A 135 -10.04 6.18 7.84
CA PRO A 135 -10.94 7.15 7.25
C PRO A 135 -11.51 8.11 8.30
N ASN A 136 -11.52 9.40 7.98
CA ASN A 136 -12.23 10.41 8.75
C ASN A 136 -13.71 10.37 8.40
N THR A 137 -14.52 9.86 9.32
CA THR A 137 -15.97 9.70 9.11
C THR A 137 -16.71 11.01 8.93
N LYS A 138 -16.12 12.14 9.32
CA LYS A 138 -16.70 13.48 9.11
C LYS A 138 -16.58 13.99 7.67
N THR A 139 -15.77 13.31 6.85
CA THR A 139 -15.48 13.70 5.45
C THR A 139 -15.94 12.65 4.45
N LEU A 140 -16.76 11.69 4.90
CA LEU A 140 -17.27 10.63 4.06
C LEU A 140 -18.16 11.18 2.94
N ALA A 141 -17.95 10.66 1.74
CA ALA A 141 -18.77 10.89 0.57
C ALA A 141 -18.87 9.60 -0.27
N ALA A 142 -19.82 9.56 -1.20
CA ALA A 142 -19.89 8.49 -2.18
C ALA A 142 -18.60 8.45 -3.00
N SER A 143 -18.09 7.24 -3.27
CA SER A 143 -16.96 7.08 -4.16
C SER A 143 -17.39 7.14 -5.62
N GLU A 144 -16.59 7.77 -6.46
CA GLU A 144 -16.70 7.71 -7.92
C GLU A 144 -16.27 6.34 -8.48
N PHE A 145 -15.51 5.56 -7.70
CA PHE A 145 -15.06 4.24 -8.08
C PHE A 145 -15.99 3.16 -7.55
N SER A 146 -16.40 2.25 -8.42
CA SER A 146 -17.33 1.18 -8.07
C SER A 146 -16.62 -0.01 -7.42
N VAL A 147 -17.22 -0.53 -6.35
CA VAL A 147 -16.83 -1.81 -5.73
C VAL A 147 -17.53 -3.03 -6.34
N ALA A 148 -18.36 -2.81 -7.36
CA ALA A 148 -19.04 -3.90 -8.06
C ALA A 148 -18.05 -4.82 -8.79
N GLU A 149 -18.56 -5.99 -9.17
CA GLU A 149 -17.83 -6.91 -10.03
C GLU A 149 -17.62 -6.27 -11.41
N VAL A 150 -16.40 -6.37 -11.92
CA VAL A 150 -16.00 -5.89 -13.25
C VAL A 150 -15.25 -7.02 -13.94
N ASP A 151 -15.64 -7.37 -15.17
CA ASP A 151 -15.02 -8.45 -15.95
C ASP A 151 -14.95 -9.81 -15.23
N GLY A 152 -15.99 -10.15 -14.45
CA GLY A 152 -16.04 -11.38 -13.66
C GLY A 152 -15.14 -11.38 -12.42
N LYS A 153 -14.58 -10.22 -12.06
CA LYS A 153 -13.66 -10.07 -10.93
C LYS A 153 -14.26 -9.21 -9.84
N THR A 154 -14.31 -9.78 -8.65
CA THR A 154 -14.69 -9.06 -7.42
C THR A 154 -13.64 -7.99 -7.09
N ILE A 155 -14.03 -6.98 -6.33
CA ILE A 155 -13.11 -5.92 -5.88
C ILE A 155 -11.92 -6.48 -5.08
N ASN A 156 -12.10 -7.55 -4.30
CA ASN A 156 -11.00 -8.20 -3.59
C ASN A 156 -9.99 -8.83 -4.54
N GLN A 157 -10.45 -9.53 -5.58
CA GLN A 157 -9.56 -10.08 -6.60
C GLN A 157 -8.78 -8.97 -7.32
N ARG A 158 -9.44 -7.87 -7.64
CA ARG A 158 -8.81 -6.70 -8.27
C ARG A 158 -7.76 -6.05 -7.37
N ILE A 159 -8.00 -5.95 -6.06
CA ILE A 159 -7.00 -5.51 -5.06
C ILE A 159 -5.77 -6.42 -5.11
N PHE A 160 -5.97 -7.75 -5.02
CA PHE A 160 -4.85 -8.71 -5.04
C PHE A 160 -4.07 -8.69 -6.35
N GLU A 161 -4.75 -8.59 -7.50
CA GLU A 161 -4.11 -8.49 -8.81
C GLU A 161 -3.28 -7.22 -8.95
N SER A 162 -3.81 -6.08 -8.47
CA SER A 162 -3.10 -4.80 -8.47
C SER A 162 -1.82 -4.87 -7.63
N GLU A 163 -1.91 -5.40 -6.40
CA GLU A 163 -0.74 -5.56 -5.53
C GLU A 163 0.30 -6.52 -6.13
N ARG A 164 -0.14 -7.65 -6.70
CA ARG A 164 0.74 -8.62 -7.35
C ARG A 164 1.46 -8.02 -8.55
N ALA A 165 0.75 -7.27 -9.39
CA ALA A 165 1.34 -6.57 -10.53
C ALA A 165 2.38 -5.53 -10.07
N ALA A 166 2.09 -4.78 -9.00
CA ALA A 166 3.03 -3.83 -8.42
C ALA A 166 4.28 -4.49 -7.83
N VAL A 167 4.16 -5.68 -7.22
CA VAL A 167 5.29 -6.46 -6.72
C VAL A 167 6.15 -6.94 -7.88
N ALA A 168 5.54 -7.55 -8.90
CA ALA A 168 6.25 -8.03 -10.08
C ALA A 168 7.00 -6.90 -10.80
N ALA A 169 6.37 -5.73 -10.97
CA ALA A 169 7.00 -4.56 -11.58
C ALA A 169 8.19 -4.03 -10.75
N ARG A 170 8.08 -4.04 -9.42
CA ARG A 170 9.19 -3.66 -8.54
C ARG A 170 10.35 -4.65 -8.67
N ASP A 171 10.03 -5.95 -8.66
CA ASP A 171 11.04 -7.00 -8.72
C ASP A 171 11.75 -7.03 -10.08
N ALA A 172 11.02 -6.79 -11.18
CA ALA A 172 11.57 -6.61 -12.52
C ALA A 172 12.53 -5.41 -12.59
N LYS A 173 12.13 -4.24 -12.06
CA LYS A 173 13.02 -3.06 -12.00
C LYS A 173 14.29 -3.31 -11.19
N HIS A 174 14.18 -4.07 -10.09
CA HIS A 174 15.33 -4.42 -9.28
C HIS A 174 16.25 -5.44 -9.97
N ALA A 175 15.68 -6.38 -10.74
CA ALA A 175 16.46 -7.32 -11.56
C ALA A 175 17.17 -6.59 -12.71
N GLU A 176 16.51 -5.64 -13.37
CA GLU A 176 17.08 -4.82 -14.44
C GLU A 176 18.21 -3.93 -13.91
N ALA A 177 18.03 -3.29 -12.75
CA ALA A 177 19.09 -2.52 -12.09
C ALA A 177 20.35 -3.36 -11.78
N LYS A 178 20.16 -4.62 -11.32
CA LYS A 178 21.26 -5.55 -11.08
C LYS A 178 21.95 -6.07 -12.35
N GLN A 179 21.29 -6.00 -13.51
CA GLN A 179 21.91 -6.35 -14.79
C GLN A 179 22.65 -5.17 -15.44
N ILE A 180 22.38 -3.94 -15.00
CA ILE A 180 23.09 -2.74 -15.46
C ILE A 180 24.38 -2.52 -14.65
N GLU A 181 24.43 -2.90 -13.37
CA GLU A 181 25.65 -2.86 -12.54
C GLU A 181 26.89 -3.53 -13.19
N PRO A 182 26.83 -4.78 -13.72
CA PRO A 182 28.00 -5.40 -14.35
C PRO A 182 28.40 -4.79 -15.71
N VAL A 183 27.54 -4.01 -16.35
CA VAL A 183 27.86 -3.32 -17.63
C VAL A 183 28.48 -1.94 -17.36
N ALA A 184 28.06 -1.26 -16.30
CA ALA A 184 28.69 -0.01 -15.88
C ALA A 184 30.09 -0.23 -15.30
N GLU A 185 30.32 -1.34 -14.59
CA GLU A 185 31.64 -1.72 -14.06
C GLU A 185 32.60 -2.15 -15.18
N ALA A 186 32.12 -2.91 -16.17
CA ALA A 186 32.91 -3.30 -17.34
C ALA A 186 33.19 -2.13 -18.31
N ALA A 187 32.30 -1.15 -18.41
CA ALA A 187 32.54 0.07 -19.20
C ALA A 187 33.56 1.00 -18.52
N ALA A 188 33.53 1.08 -17.18
CA ALA A 188 34.50 1.86 -16.42
C ALA A 188 35.91 1.23 -16.41
N GLU A 189 36.02 -0.10 -16.40
CA GLU A 189 37.31 -0.80 -16.58
C GLU A 189 37.86 -0.65 -18.00
N ALA A 190 36.99 -0.70 -19.03
CA ALA A 190 37.42 -0.52 -20.41
C ALA A 190 37.88 0.92 -20.72
N GLU A 191 37.23 1.94 -20.15
CA GLU A 191 37.66 3.34 -20.27
C GLU A 191 38.98 3.60 -19.51
N ALA A 192 39.17 2.95 -18.35
CA ALA A 192 40.43 3.03 -17.59
C ALA A 192 41.61 2.37 -18.33
N GLU A 193 41.40 1.23 -19.02
CA GLU A 193 42.47 0.58 -19.79
C GLU A 193 42.84 1.35 -21.09
N THR A 194 41.91 2.08 -21.72
CA THR A 194 42.24 2.94 -22.87
C THR A 194 43.02 4.20 -22.51
N GLU A 195 42.89 4.73 -21.29
CA GLU A 195 43.60 5.95 -20.89
C GLU A 195 45.08 5.66 -20.58
N VAL A 196 45.43 4.47 -20.04
CA VAL A 196 46.82 4.08 -19.76
C VAL A 196 47.65 3.71 -20.99
N GLU A 197 47.05 3.33 -22.13
CA GLU A 197 47.81 2.97 -23.33
C GLU A 197 48.24 4.20 -24.18
N SER A 198 47.72 5.39 -23.88
CA SER A 198 48.05 6.63 -24.61
C SER A 198 49.24 7.44 -24.06
N GLU A 199 49.81 7.08 -22.90
CA GLU A 199 50.97 7.75 -22.30
C GLU A 199 52.25 6.89 -22.37
N GLN A 200 52.75 6.61 -23.59
CA GLN A 200 54.16 6.28 -23.77
C GLN A 200 54.95 7.53 -24.19
N PRO A 201 55.86 8.06 -23.36
CA PRO A 201 56.70 9.19 -23.75
C PRO A 201 57.74 8.76 -24.78
N ILE A 202 57.63 9.37 -25.97
CA ILE A 202 58.67 9.40 -27.00
C ILE A 202 59.96 9.98 -26.40
N ALA A 203 61.00 9.15 -26.31
CA ALA A 203 62.36 9.56 -26.04
C ALA A 203 62.87 10.46 -27.18
N ALA A 204 63.41 11.62 -26.82
CA ALA A 204 64.20 12.45 -27.73
C ALA A 204 65.38 13.06 -26.96
N GLU A 205 66.51 12.37 -27.08
CA GLU A 205 67.90 12.83 -27.11
C GLU A 205 68.13 14.36 -27.05
N GLU A 206 68.88 14.81 -26.04
CA GLU A 206 69.58 16.10 -26.01
C GLU A 206 70.82 16.04 -26.91
N PRO A 207 71.12 17.09 -27.71
CA PRO A 207 72.47 17.31 -28.21
C PRO A 207 73.24 18.31 -27.34
N GLU A 208 74.48 17.95 -26.99
CA GLU A 208 75.51 18.81 -26.39
C GLU A 208 75.76 20.09 -27.20
N LEU A 209 76.03 21.21 -26.51
CA LEU A 209 76.75 22.35 -27.07
C LEU A 209 77.76 22.93 -26.06
N VAL A 210 79.04 22.71 -26.42
CA VAL A 210 80.27 23.52 -26.23
C VAL A 210 80.76 23.82 -24.82
#